data_AF-A0A955Z2A8-F1
#
_entry.id   AF-A0A955Z2A8-F1
#
_cell.length_a   1.000
_cell.length_b   1.000
_cell.length_c   1.000
_cell.angle_alpha   90.00
_cell.angle_beta   90.00
_cell.angle_gamma   90.00
#
_symmetry.space_group_name_H-M   'P 1'
#
loop_
_entity.id
_entity.type
_entity.pdbx_description
1 polymer ?
#
loop_
_entity_poly.entity_id
_entity_poly.type
_entity_poly.pdbx_seq_one_letter_code
_entity_poly.pdbx_strand_id
1 'polypeptide(L)'
;MVGALACAGAAGCAADVPDDESVEAQEGELGRTPKSAGIKAGSLEEEGVLLLANDRAVDAATLTSRTRVTSGVAKAIVAFRTDAEGKPRWFSNIDEIDAIPRTGKSTFLRLVEDARANGYVEAPGFDAPAYRLTIPDHLGRPPTSADVTVEAGFDGKTPEEVRSIVLSRLTNTVHESNRRFIDKTVLDAHKAFTIGVSNLFAPGSPYAAWIGALGAEKITVLGTTSAVMPTYIKVEADGQVGYVTRGASGAYEAIQEPRYPVIMRARVSLQPAGVRVFYPAWSAKVLTGPTTVITEGGR
;
A
#
# COMPACT_ATOMS: atom_id res chain seq x y z
N MET A 1 16.14 -9.84 81.33
CA MET A 1 16.63 -10.52 80.11
C MET A 1 16.77 -9.42 79.06
N VAL A 2 17.94 -8.85 78.78
CA VAL A 2 19.12 -9.39 78.04
C VAL A 2 18.64 -10.09 76.76
N GLY A 3 19.00 -9.77 75.52
CA GLY A 3 19.81 -8.73 74.85
C GLY A 3 19.20 -8.59 73.42
N ALA A 4 19.76 -8.04 72.35
CA ALA A 4 21.06 -7.46 72.03
C ALA A 4 20.87 -6.62 70.74
N LEU A 5 21.90 -5.84 70.43
CA LEU A 5 22.06 -4.82 69.40
C LEU A 5 22.65 -5.39 68.08
N ALA A 6 22.51 -4.61 66.99
CA ALA A 6 23.37 -4.57 65.77
C ALA A 6 23.15 -5.69 64.70
N CYS A 7 23.41 -5.51 63.39
CA CYS A 7 24.13 -4.49 62.61
C CYS A 7 23.76 -4.56 61.09
N ALA A 8 23.92 -3.43 60.39
CA ALA A 8 24.46 -3.21 59.03
C ALA A 8 24.09 -4.10 57.81
N GLY A 9 23.84 -3.42 56.67
CA GLY A 9 24.00 -4.00 55.33
C GLY A 9 23.45 -3.13 54.20
N ALA A 10 24.25 -2.21 53.67
CA ALA A 10 24.03 -1.59 52.36
C ALA A 10 24.65 -2.48 51.27
N ALA A 11 23.85 -2.89 50.28
CA ALA A 11 24.22 -3.35 48.93
C ALA A 11 22.88 -3.42 48.15
N GLY A 12 22.66 -2.78 47.01
CA GLY A 12 23.53 -2.78 45.85
C GLY A 12 23.12 -3.95 44.94
N CYS A 13 22.00 -3.82 44.22
CA CYS A 13 21.73 -4.62 43.03
C CYS A 13 21.12 -3.70 41.97
N ALA A 14 22.01 -3.09 41.18
CA ALA A 14 21.69 -2.78 39.79
C ALA A 14 21.22 -4.10 39.16
N ALA A 15 19.98 -4.15 38.70
CA ALA A 15 19.53 -5.23 37.85
C ALA A 15 20.17 -5.01 36.48
N ASP A 16 21.17 -5.84 36.19
CA ASP A 16 21.76 -6.01 34.86
C ASP A 16 20.64 -6.09 33.82
N VAL A 17 20.65 -5.14 32.90
CA VAL A 17 19.98 -5.27 31.61
C VAL A 17 20.78 -6.33 30.85
N PRO A 18 20.19 -7.46 30.43
CA PRO A 18 20.90 -8.38 29.56
C PRO A 18 21.13 -7.67 28.23
N ASP A 19 22.39 -7.30 27.98
CA ASP A 19 22.93 -7.11 26.64
C ASP A 19 22.79 -8.44 25.91
N ASP A 20 21.76 -8.56 25.07
CA ASP A 20 21.61 -9.69 24.15
C ASP A 20 22.22 -9.31 22.80
N GLU A 21 23.53 -9.02 22.83
CA GLU A 21 24.41 -9.23 21.68
C GLU A 21 24.88 -10.69 21.69
N SER A 22 24.04 -11.62 21.23
CA SER A 22 24.53 -12.93 20.79
C SER A 22 23.60 -13.61 19.77
N VAL A 23 23.70 -13.19 18.52
CA VAL A 23 23.30 -14.03 17.39
C VAL A 23 24.48 -14.13 16.42
N GLU A 24 25.54 -14.82 16.86
CA GLU A 24 26.52 -15.41 15.96
C GLU A 24 26.37 -16.93 16.01
N ALA A 25 25.91 -17.52 14.90
CA ALA A 25 26.35 -18.80 14.33
C ALA A 25 25.26 -19.44 13.47
N GLN A 26 25.14 -18.96 12.24
CA GLN A 26 25.16 -19.75 10.99
C GLN A 26 24.74 -18.84 9.84
N GLU A 27 25.55 -17.82 9.60
CA GLU A 27 25.45 -17.00 8.40
C GLU A 27 26.01 -17.82 7.23
N GLY A 28 25.12 -18.40 6.45
CA GLY A 28 25.49 -18.82 5.11
C GLY A 28 25.92 -17.57 4.34
N GLU A 29 27.21 -17.46 4.03
CA GLU A 29 27.81 -16.45 3.16
C GLU A 29 26.95 -16.31 1.89
N LEU A 30 26.15 -15.25 1.83
CA LEU A 30 25.81 -14.66 0.56
C LEU A 30 27.06 -13.87 0.19
N GLY A 31 27.72 -14.29 -0.90
CA GLY A 31 28.97 -13.68 -1.36
C GLY A 31 28.88 -12.16 -1.47
N ARG A 32 30.03 -11.49 -1.60
CA ARG A 32 30.22 -10.01 -1.62
C ARG A 32 29.41 -9.23 -2.68
N THR A 33 28.45 -9.86 -3.34
CA THR A 33 27.52 -9.26 -4.28
C THR A 33 26.11 -9.40 -3.67
N PRO A 34 25.39 -8.30 -3.42
CA PRO A 34 24.05 -8.36 -2.86
C PRO A 34 23.16 -9.30 -3.69
N LYS A 35 22.45 -10.20 -3.00
CA LYS A 35 21.60 -11.23 -3.60
C LYS A 35 20.29 -11.36 -2.83
N SER A 36 19.66 -10.25 -2.44
CA SER A 36 18.23 -10.10 -2.11
C SER A 36 17.53 -11.25 -1.35
N ALA A 37 18.26 -12.05 -0.58
CA ALA A 37 17.82 -13.36 -0.07
C ALA A 37 17.23 -14.35 -1.11
N GLY A 38 17.47 -14.15 -2.42
CA GLY A 38 16.81 -14.91 -3.49
C GLY A 38 15.40 -14.42 -3.85
N ILE A 39 14.99 -13.23 -3.40
CA ILE A 39 13.78 -12.56 -3.86
C ILE A 39 13.98 -12.17 -5.33
N LYS A 40 13.06 -12.62 -6.19
CA LYS A 40 13.12 -12.38 -7.64
C LYS A 40 12.78 -10.92 -7.95
N ALA A 41 13.59 -10.27 -8.78
CA ALA A 41 13.29 -8.94 -9.30
C ALA A 41 11.94 -8.92 -10.05
N GLY A 42 11.12 -7.90 -9.78
CA GLY A 42 9.76 -7.74 -10.28
C GLY A 42 8.71 -8.66 -9.64
N SER A 43 9.06 -9.39 -8.58
CA SER A 43 8.09 -10.23 -7.86
C SER A 43 7.22 -9.41 -6.91
N LEU A 44 6.05 -9.96 -6.55
CA LEU A 44 5.17 -9.36 -5.53
C LEU A 44 5.86 -9.25 -4.16
N GLU A 45 6.80 -10.14 -3.87
CA GLU A 45 7.58 -10.12 -2.63
C GLU A 45 8.55 -8.94 -2.63
N GLU A 46 9.23 -8.68 -3.74
CA GLU A 46 10.06 -7.49 -3.90
C GLU A 46 9.22 -6.22 -3.76
N GLU A 47 8.09 -6.13 -4.49
CA GLU A 47 7.17 -4.99 -4.40
C GLU A 47 6.74 -4.77 -2.94
N GLY A 48 6.34 -5.82 -2.23
CA GLY A 48 5.90 -5.70 -0.84
C GLY A 48 7.00 -5.32 0.15
N VAL A 49 8.22 -5.84 -0.02
CA VAL A 49 9.36 -5.42 0.81
C VAL A 49 9.70 -3.96 0.55
N LEU A 50 9.74 -3.51 -0.71
CA LEU A 50 9.99 -2.12 -1.04
C LEU A 50 8.88 -1.20 -0.52
N LEU A 51 7.63 -1.64 -0.60
CA LEU A 51 6.50 -0.93 -0.02
C LEU A 51 6.63 -0.78 1.49
N LEU A 52 7.06 -1.84 2.18
CA LEU A 52 7.26 -1.82 3.63
C LEU A 52 8.44 -0.92 4.02
N ALA A 53 9.56 -1.09 3.33
CA ALA A 53 10.76 -0.31 3.56
C ALA A 53 10.54 1.19 3.29
N ASN A 54 9.67 1.56 2.35
CA ASN A 54 9.36 2.95 2.00
C ASN A 54 8.17 3.56 2.76
N ASP A 55 7.42 2.77 3.53
CA ASP A 55 6.23 3.25 4.23
C ASP A 55 6.59 4.19 5.39
N ARG A 56 6.27 5.48 5.22
CA ARG A 56 6.60 6.52 6.21
C ARG A 56 5.77 6.43 7.48
N ALA A 57 4.65 5.70 7.48
CA ALA A 57 3.88 5.45 8.69
C ALA A 57 4.53 4.35 9.58
N VAL A 58 5.42 3.53 9.00
CA VAL A 58 6.15 2.48 9.73
C VAL A 58 7.47 3.05 10.24
N ASP A 59 7.52 3.45 11.51
CA ASP A 59 8.76 3.90 12.15
C ASP A 59 9.70 2.74 12.53
N ALA A 60 10.88 3.05 13.07
CA ALA A 60 11.89 2.04 13.37
C ALA A 60 11.44 1.11 14.52
N ALA A 61 10.66 1.62 15.48
CA ALA A 61 10.12 0.84 16.58
C ALA A 61 9.08 -0.16 16.09
N THR A 62 8.18 0.29 15.22
CA THR A 62 7.14 -0.50 14.56
C THR A 62 7.76 -1.56 13.65
N LEU A 63 8.79 -1.20 12.88
CA LEU A 63 9.48 -2.16 12.01
C LEU A 63 10.19 -3.22 12.86
N THR A 64 10.88 -2.83 13.93
CA THR A 64 11.54 -3.76 14.86
C THR A 64 10.53 -4.70 15.52
N SER A 65 9.42 -4.18 16.04
CA SER A 65 8.43 -4.99 16.78
C SER A 65 7.70 -5.98 15.86
N ARG A 66 7.36 -5.56 14.63
CA ARG A 66 6.62 -6.39 13.68
C ARG A 66 7.49 -7.43 12.97
N THR A 67 8.66 -7.01 12.47
CA THR A 67 9.52 -7.89 11.66
C THR A 67 10.55 -8.64 12.52
N ARG A 68 10.82 -8.18 13.74
CA ARG A 68 11.94 -8.66 14.57
C ARG A 68 13.31 -8.49 13.91
N VAL A 69 13.48 -7.59 12.95
CA VAL A 69 14.82 -7.19 12.48
C VAL A 69 15.55 -6.44 13.59
N THR A 70 16.89 -6.40 13.54
CA THR A 70 17.67 -5.70 14.56
C THR A 70 17.36 -4.21 14.55
N SER A 71 17.41 -3.56 15.72
CA SER A 71 17.15 -2.12 15.84
C SER A 71 18.07 -1.28 14.93
N GLY A 72 19.32 -1.72 14.73
CA GLY A 72 20.26 -1.07 13.82
C GLY A 72 19.78 -1.08 12.37
N VAL A 73 19.34 -2.23 11.86
CA VAL A 73 18.78 -2.36 10.50
C VAL A 73 17.50 -1.53 10.36
N ALA A 74 16.59 -1.61 11.34
CA ALA A 74 15.35 -0.84 11.29
C ALA A 74 15.59 0.68 11.25
N LYS A 75 16.52 1.18 12.08
CA LYS A 75 16.93 2.59 12.08
C LYS A 75 17.56 2.99 10.75
N ALA A 76 18.41 2.13 10.17
CA ALA A 76 19.04 2.40 8.88
C ALA A 76 18.02 2.46 7.73
N ILE A 77 17.05 1.55 7.69
CA ILE A 77 15.95 1.58 6.71
C ILE A 77 15.17 2.89 6.82
N VAL A 78 14.79 3.31 8.03
CA VAL A 78 14.05 4.56 8.25
C VAL A 78 14.90 5.78 7.92
N ALA A 79 16.19 5.77 8.27
CA ALA A 79 17.12 6.86 7.97
C ALA A 79 17.31 7.05 6.46
N PHE A 80 17.36 5.96 5.69
CA PHE A 80 17.50 6.01 4.23
C PHE A 80 16.38 6.80 3.54
N ARG A 81 15.20 6.89 4.16
CA ARG A 81 14.03 7.60 3.61
C ARG A 81 14.21 9.11 3.53
N THR A 82 15.32 9.62 4.04
CA THR A 82 15.70 11.03 4.00
C THR A 82 17.12 11.13 3.48
N ASP A 83 17.37 12.02 2.51
CA ASP A 83 18.71 12.31 2.01
C ASP A 83 19.49 13.21 2.99
N ALA A 84 20.75 13.51 2.65
CA ALA A 84 21.64 14.31 3.49
C ALA A 84 21.12 15.76 3.67
N GLU A 85 20.32 16.24 2.72
CA GLU A 85 19.69 17.56 2.72
C GLU A 85 18.34 17.59 3.46
N GLY A 86 17.92 16.47 4.07
CA GLY A 86 16.65 16.38 4.80
C GLY A 86 15.44 16.18 3.89
N LYS A 87 15.62 15.91 2.59
CA LYS A 87 14.53 15.68 1.64
C LYS A 87 14.16 14.20 1.58
N PRO A 88 12.90 13.87 1.27
CA PRO A 88 12.49 12.48 1.15
C PRO A 88 13.22 11.73 0.04
N ARG A 89 13.61 10.50 0.34
CA ARG A 89 14.26 9.51 -0.53
C ARG A 89 13.53 8.16 -0.39
N TRP A 90 13.65 7.30 -1.39
CA TRP A 90 13.00 5.97 -1.41
C TRP A 90 13.95 4.91 -1.93
N PHE A 91 13.80 3.69 -1.42
CA PHE A 91 14.38 2.50 -2.01
C PHE A 91 13.74 2.24 -3.36
N SER A 92 14.55 2.19 -4.41
CA SER A 92 14.14 1.93 -5.79
C SER A 92 14.22 0.45 -6.14
N ASN A 93 15.06 -0.30 -5.44
CA ASN A 93 15.25 -1.74 -5.60
C ASN A 93 15.69 -2.36 -4.28
N ILE A 94 15.62 -3.69 -4.21
CA ILE A 94 15.92 -4.43 -2.99
C ILE A 94 17.41 -4.47 -2.65
N ASP A 95 18.29 -4.27 -3.64
CA ASP A 95 19.74 -4.24 -3.44
C ASP A 95 20.18 -3.04 -2.60
N GLU A 96 19.46 -1.92 -2.68
CA GLU A 96 19.69 -0.77 -1.80
C GLU A 96 19.39 -1.10 -0.32
N ILE A 97 18.45 -2.02 -0.05
CA ILE A 97 18.19 -2.53 1.31
C ILE A 97 19.30 -3.51 1.71
N ASP A 98 19.72 -4.39 0.79
CA ASP A 98 20.78 -5.38 1.03
C ASP A 98 22.14 -4.72 1.32
N ALA A 99 22.37 -3.52 0.78
CA ALA A 99 23.55 -2.71 1.05
C ALA A 99 23.61 -2.17 2.50
N ILE A 100 22.53 -2.24 3.28
CA ILE A 100 22.53 -1.81 4.68
C ILE A 100 23.34 -2.81 5.52
N PRO A 101 24.32 -2.36 6.33
CA PRO A 101 25.10 -3.24 7.18
C PRO A 101 24.23 -4.15 8.06
N ARG A 102 24.61 -5.43 8.15
CA ARG A 102 23.88 -6.48 8.89
C ARG A 102 22.51 -6.85 8.30
N THR A 103 22.24 -6.46 7.06
CA THR A 103 21.13 -7.01 6.28
C THR A 103 21.57 -8.31 5.63
N GLY A 104 20.78 -9.36 5.81
CA GLY A 104 21.03 -10.67 5.24
C GLY A 104 19.75 -11.43 4.95
N LYS A 105 19.88 -12.72 4.63
CA LYS A 105 18.76 -13.58 4.25
C LYS A 105 17.60 -13.57 5.26
N SER A 106 17.92 -13.64 6.55
CA SER A 106 16.92 -13.65 7.63
C SER A 106 16.15 -12.32 7.71
N THR A 107 16.81 -11.19 7.48
CA THR A 107 16.18 -9.87 7.42
C THR A 107 15.13 -9.81 6.33
N PHE A 108 15.46 -10.23 5.11
CA PHE A 108 14.51 -10.23 4.00
C PHE A 108 13.35 -11.20 4.20
N LEU A 109 13.59 -12.40 4.74
CA LEU A 109 12.51 -13.34 5.05
C LEU A 109 11.51 -12.73 6.05
N ARG A 110 12.01 -12.04 7.08
CA ARG A 110 11.20 -11.31 8.07
C ARG A 110 10.44 -10.13 7.46
N LEU A 111 11.08 -9.38 6.57
CA LEU A 111 10.43 -8.27 5.84
C LEU A 111 9.33 -8.79 4.91
N VAL A 112 9.55 -9.90 4.19
CA VAL A 112 8.53 -10.52 3.34
C VAL A 112 7.36 -11.04 4.18
N GLU A 113 7.63 -11.69 5.31
CA GLU A 113 6.61 -12.19 6.22
C GLU A 113 5.73 -11.04 6.74
N ASP A 114 6.34 -9.96 7.23
CA ASP A 114 5.61 -8.78 7.68
C ASP A 114 4.86 -8.08 6.55
N ALA A 115 5.48 -7.97 5.38
CA ALA A 115 4.88 -7.39 4.19
C ALA A 115 3.62 -8.16 3.78
N ARG A 116 3.63 -9.50 3.85
CA ARG A 116 2.44 -10.34 3.63
C ARG A 116 1.40 -10.14 4.73
N ALA A 117 1.82 -10.20 6.00
CA ALA A 117 0.93 -10.10 7.15
C ALA A 117 0.16 -8.77 7.21
N ASN A 118 0.72 -7.71 6.63
CA ASN A 118 0.15 -6.37 6.70
C ASN A 118 -0.27 -5.81 5.32
N GLY A 119 -0.45 -6.69 4.32
CA GLY A 119 -1.04 -6.33 3.04
C GLY A 119 -0.17 -5.47 2.12
N TYR A 120 1.15 -5.49 2.32
CA TYR A 120 2.14 -4.91 1.41
C TYR A 120 2.43 -5.86 0.23
N VAL A 121 2.22 -7.16 0.39
CA VAL A 121 2.23 -8.13 -0.70
C VAL A 121 0.79 -8.49 -1.03
N GLU A 122 0.45 -8.47 -2.31
CA GLU A 122 -0.84 -9.00 -2.76
C GLU A 122 -0.95 -10.50 -2.41
N ALA A 123 -1.85 -10.83 -1.48
CA ALA A 123 -2.05 -12.21 -1.04
C ALA A 123 -2.76 -13.05 -2.11
N PRO A 124 -2.44 -14.35 -2.23
CA PRO A 124 -3.20 -15.25 -3.09
C PRO A 124 -4.62 -15.45 -2.53
N GLY A 125 -5.58 -15.68 -3.44
CA GLY A 125 -6.98 -15.94 -3.10
C GLY A 125 -7.86 -14.69 -3.10
N PHE A 126 -9.10 -14.88 -2.68
CA PHE A 126 -10.15 -13.86 -2.70
C PHE A 126 -10.93 -13.89 -1.39
N ASP A 127 -11.34 -12.71 -0.93
CA ASP A 127 -12.28 -12.57 0.18
C ASP A 127 -13.71 -12.49 -0.38
N ALA A 128 -14.69 -12.94 0.39
CA ALA A 128 -16.09 -12.77 0.00
C ALA A 128 -16.39 -11.26 -0.16
N PRO A 129 -17.11 -10.83 -1.21
CA PRO A 129 -17.38 -9.42 -1.42
C PRO A 129 -18.21 -8.84 -0.27
N ALA A 130 -17.58 -8.06 0.60
CA ALA A 130 -18.22 -7.42 1.74
C ALA A 130 -17.82 -5.95 1.77
N TYR A 131 -18.81 -5.05 1.68
CA TYR A 131 -18.62 -3.60 1.69
C TYR A 131 -19.80 -2.95 2.39
N ARG A 132 -19.62 -1.70 2.85
CA ARG A 132 -20.69 -0.91 3.46
C ARG A 132 -20.91 0.36 2.67
N LEU A 133 -22.01 0.37 1.92
CA LEU A 133 -22.50 1.52 1.17
C LEU A 133 -23.87 1.94 1.72
N THR A 134 -24.06 3.24 1.88
CA THR A 134 -25.34 3.83 2.28
C THR A 134 -25.85 4.70 1.15
N ILE A 135 -27.11 4.52 0.75
CA ILE A 135 -27.79 5.32 -0.27
C ILE A 135 -29.01 5.93 0.43
N PRO A 136 -29.16 7.27 0.41
CA PRO A 136 -30.33 7.90 0.99
C PRO A 136 -31.64 7.41 0.35
N ASP A 137 -32.65 7.20 1.18
CA ASP A 137 -34.00 6.88 0.73
C ASP A 137 -34.72 8.12 0.16
N HIS A 138 -35.79 7.90 -0.60
CA HIS A 138 -36.74 8.93 -1.04
C HIS A 138 -36.14 10.10 -1.85
N LEU A 139 -35.11 9.84 -2.67
CA LEU A 139 -34.48 10.87 -3.50
C LEU A 139 -35.40 11.50 -4.58
N GLY A 140 -36.56 10.91 -4.87
CA GLY A 140 -37.46 11.34 -5.96
C GLY A 140 -36.87 11.18 -7.37
N ARG A 141 -35.66 10.59 -7.48
CA ARG A 141 -34.94 10.26 -8.71
C ARG A 141 -34.07 9.02 -8.48
N PRO A 142 -33.62 8.33 -9.54
CA PRO A 142 -32.61 7.29 -9.39
C PRO A 142 -31.35 7.81 -8.69
N PRO A 143 -30.76 7.03 -7.76
CA PRO A 143 -29.53 7.41 -7.10
C PRO A 143 -28.38 7.48 -8.11
N THR A 144 -27.49 8.44 -7.90
CA THR A 144 -26.25 8.61 -8.65
C THR A 144 -25.07 8.32 -7.72
N SER A 145 -23.86 8.20 -8.29
CA SER A 145 -22.65 8.05 -7.48
C SER A 145 -22.48 9.20 -6.48
N ALA A 146 -23.01 10.40 -6.74
CA ALA A 146 -22.97 11.51 -5.79
C ALA A 146 -23.71 11.20 -4.49
N ASP A 147 -24.82 10.44 -4.56
CA ASP A 147 -25.70 10.15 -3.41
C ASP A 147 -25.16 9.01 -2.52
N VAL A 148 -24.22 8.21 -3.02
CA VAL A 148 -23.69 7.06 -2.30
C VAL A 148 -22.66 7.49 -1.25
N THR A 149 -22.80 7.03 -0.02
CA THR A 149 -21.76 7.12 1.02
C THR A 149 -21.04 5.78 1.14
N VAL A 150 -19.70 5.81 1.14
CA VAL A 150 -18.88 4.61 1.42
C VAL A 150 -18.45 4.65 2.88
N GLU A 151 -18.96 3.73 3.68
CA GLU A 151 -18.56 3.58 5.08
C GLU A 151 -17.33 2.67 5.19
N ALA A 152 -17.27 1.62 4.38
CA ALA A 152 -16.10 0.75 4.26
C ALA A 152 -16.01 0.09 2.88
N GLY A 153 -14.77 -0.03 2.38
CA GLY A 153 -14.44 -0.76 1.16
C GLY A 153 -14.47 -2.29 1.35
N PHE A 154 -14.02 -3.01 0.32
CA PHE A 154 -14.04 -4.47 0.26
C PHE A 154 -13.07 -5.18 1.20
N ASP A 155 -12.09 -4.45 1.72
CA ASP A 155 -11.12 -4.91 2.71
C ASP A 155 -11.48 -4.44 4.13
N GLY A 156 -12.71 -3.92 4.32
CA GLY A 156 -13.23 -3.45 5.60
C GLY A 156 -12.72 -2.07 6.04
N LYS A 157 -11.88 -1.41 5.24
CA LYS A 157 -11.29 -0.11 5.59
C LYS A 157 -12.22 1.04 5.28
N THR A 158 -12.24 2.02 6.18
CA THR A 158 -12.92 3.30 6.01
C THR A 158 -12.19 4.18 4.97
N PRO A 159 -12.87 5.17 4.36
CA PRO A 159 -12.22 6.09 3.42
C PRO A 159 -10.99 6.81 4.00
N GLU A 160 -11.01 7.11 5.30
CA GLU A 160 -9.93 7.79 6.00
C GLU A 160 -8.71 6.89 6.21
N GLU A 161 -8.93 5.62 6.56
CA GLU A 161 -7.87 4.61 6.64
C GLU A 161 -7.25 4.36 5.27
N VAL A 162 -8.08 4.23 4.22
CA VAL A 162 -7.61 4.10 2.85
C VAL A 162 -6.78 5.31 2.43
N ARG A 163 -7.24 6.53 2.75
CA ARG A 163 -6.45 7.74 2.48
C ARG A 163 -5.08 7.67 3.15
N SER A 164 -5.04 7.31 4.43
CA SER A 164 -3.79 7.20 5.18
C SER A 164 -2.83 6.20 4.52
N ILE A 165 -3.31 5.01 4.16
CA ILE A 165 -2.52 3.98 3.49
C ILE A 165 -2.03 4.48 2.13
N VAL A 166 -2.91 4.97 1.27
CA VAL A 166 -2.53 5.44 -0.08
C VAL A 166 -1.49 6.54 0.00
N LEU A 167 -1.63 7.50 0.92
CA LEU A 167 -0.64 8.57 1.08
C LEU A 167 0.69 8.05 1.65
N SER A 168 0.67 6.99 2.48
CA SER A 168 1.90 6.35 2.95
C SER A 168 2.65 5.61 1.83
N ARG A 169 1.94 5.24 0.74
CA ARG A 169 2.49 4.62 -0.47
C ARG A 169 3.08 5.60 -1.50
N LEU A 170 3.02 6.90 -1.24
CA LEU A 170 3.47 7.90 -2.19
C LEU A 170 5.00 8.03 -2.19
N THR A 171 5.61 7.76 -3.34
CA THR A 171 7.08 7.71 -3.51
C THR A 171 7.70 9.00 -4.05
N ASN A 172 6.97 10.12 -4.02
CA ASN A 172 7.53 11.45 -4.28
C ASN A 172 7.07 12.47 -3.23
N THR A 173 7.78 13.60 -3.15
CA THR A 173 7.32 14.74 -2.36
C THR A 173 6.07 15.36 -2.95
N VAL A 174 5.18 15.83 -2.08
CA VAL A 174 4.01 16.62 -2.47
C VAL A 174 4.23 18.04 -1.99
N HIS A 175 4.18 18.99 -2.93
CA HIS A 175 4.19 20.41 -2.61
C HIS A 175 2.97 20.75 -1.73
N GLU A 176 3.14 21.64 -0.76
CA GLU A 176 2.10 21.97 0.24
C GLU A 176 0.78 22.39 -0.42
N SER A 177 0.84 23.21 -1.48
CA SER A 177 -0.34 23.66 -2.26
C SER A 177 -1.19 22.51 -2.83
N ASN A 178 -0.61 21.32 -3.00
CA ASN A 178 -1.26 20.19 -3.64
C ASN A 178 -1.86 19.20 -2.62
N ARG A 179 -1.63 19.40 -1.31
CA ARG A 179 -2.08 18.48 -0.25
C ARG A 179 -3.60 18.29 -0.26
N ARG A 180 -4.34 19.39 -0.25
CA ARG A 180 -5.81 19.34 -0.29
C ARG A 180 -6.34 18.65 -1.55
N PHE A 181 -5.69 18.88 -2.69
CA PHE A 181 -6.05 18.25 -3.95
C PHE A 181 -5.89 16.74 -3.89
N ILE A 182 -4.74 16.26 -3.40
CA ILE A 182 -4.50 14.82 -3.34
C ILE A 182 -5.39 14.12 -2.31
N ASP A 183 -5.61 14.72 -1.14
CA ASP A 183 -6.49 14.16 -0.11
C ASP A 183 -7.90 13.94 -0.65
N LYS A 184 -8.46 14.95 -1.32
CA LYS A 184 -9.77 14.85 -1.97
C LYS A 184 -9.77 13.81 -3.09
N THR A 185 -8.73 13.80 -3.93
CA THR A 185 -8.63 12.86 -5.06
C THR A 185 -8.62 11.41 -4.59
N VAL A 186 -7.90 11.10 -3.51
CA VAL A 186 -7.84 9.74 -2.96
C VAL A 186 -9.20 9.31 -2.42
N LEU A 187 -9.91 10.18 -1.70
CA LEU A 187 -11.25 9.89 -1.18
C LEU A 187 -12.28 9.69 -2.32
N ASP A 188 -12.27 10.58 -3.31
CA ASP A 188 -13.16 10.50 -4.48
C ASP A 188 -12.86 9.21 -5.28
N ALA A 189 -11.57 8.89 -5.47
CA ALA A 189 -11.14 7.66 -6.14
C ALA A 189 -11.57 6.41 -5.35
N HIS A 190 -11.42 6.38 -4.03
CA HIS A 190 -11.86 5.26 -3.20
C HIS A 190 -13.36 5.00 -3.32
N LYS A 191 -14.16 6.07 -3.34
CA LYS A 191 -15.60 5.99 -3.56
C LYS A 191 -15.93 5.43 -4.94
N ALA A 192 -15.36 5.99 -5.99
CA ALA A 192 -15.58 5.51 -7.36
C ALA A 192 -15.11 4.06 -7.56
N PHE A 193 -13.97 3.69 -6.98
CA PHE A 193 -13.43 2.34 -7.00
C PHE A 193 -14.37 1.34 -6.32
N THR A 194 -14.83 1.64 -5.10
CA THR A 194 -15.73 0.76 -4.36
C THR A 194 -17.06 0.57 -5.10
N ILE A 195 -17.65 1.65 -5.62
CA ILE A 195 -18.87 1.57 -6.43
C ILE A 195 -18.62 0.73 -7.69
N GLY A 196 -17.51 1.00 -8.40
CA GLY A 196 -17.14 0.29 -9.63
C GLY A 196 -17.00 -1.22 -9.41
N VAL A 197 -16.32 -1.65 -8.35
CA VAL A 197 -16.17 -3.06 -7.99
C VAL A 197 -17.51 -3.65 -7.54
N SER A 198 -18.32 -2.93 -6.75
CA SER A 198 -19.64 -3.41 -6.30
C SER A 198 -20.60 -3.71 -7.44
N ASN A 199 -20.55 -2.89 -8.50
CA ASN A 199 -21.35 -3.09 -9.69
C ASN A 199 -21.03 -4.40 -10.43
N LEU A 200 -19.86 -5.01 -10.21
CA LEU A 200 -19.50 -6.30 -10.80
C LEU A 200 -20.18 -7.48 -10.08
N PHE A 201 -20.55 -7.29 -8.82
CA PHE A 201 -21.17 -8.32 -7.98
C PHE A 201 -22.68 -8.14 -7.84
N ALA A 202 -23.23 -7.00 -8.26
CA ALA A 202 -24.66 -6.74 -8.20
C ALA A 202 -25.47 -7.76 -9.04
N PRO A 203 -26.49 -8.43 -8.47
CA PRO A 203 -27.32 -9.38 -9.21
C PRO A 203 -27.98 -8.75 -10.44
N GLY A 204 -27.90 -9.43 -11.59
CA GLY A 204 -28.48 -8.94 -12.84
C GLY A 204 -27.78 -7.71 -13.43
N SER A 205 -26.62 -7.32 -12.89
CA SER A 205 -25.84 -6.21 -13.37
C SER A 205 -25.40 -6.41 -14.83
N PRO A 206 -25.68 -5.45 -15.72
CA PRO A 206 -25.13 -5.44 -17.08
C PRO A 206 -23.60 -5.54 -17.09
N TYR A 207 -22.95 -5.08 -16.03
CA TYR A 207 -21.49 -5.11 -15.89
C TYR A 207 -20.96 -6.53 -15.68
N ALA A 208 -21.66 -7.35 -14.89
CA ALA A 208 -21.26 -8.74 -14.68
C ALA A 208 -21.38 -9.56 -15.98
N ALA A 209 -22.48 -9.35 -16.73
CA ALA A 209 -22.69 -9.99 -18.03
C ALA A 209 -21.66 -9.54 -19.07
N TRP A 210 -21.37 -8.24 -19.13
CA TRP A 210 -20.36 -7.68 -20.02
C TRP A 210 -18.95 -8.22 -19.71
N ILE A 211 -18.52 -8.24 -18.44
CA ILE A 211 -17.23 -8.82 -18.05
C ILE A 211 -17.17 -10.31 -18.37
N GLY A 212 -18.24 -11.06 -18.10
CA GLY A 212 -18.32 -12.48 -18.43
C GLY A 212 -18.13 -12.75 -19.93
N ALA A 213 -18.58 -11.84 -20.79
CA ALA A 213 -18.40 -11.94 -22.24
C ALA A 213 -16.97 -11.63 -22.73
N LEU A 214 -16.10 -11.04 -21.89
CA LEU A 214 -14.72 -10.73 -22.28
C LEU A 214 -13.81 -11.95 -22.34
N GLY A 215 -14.24 -13.11 -21.82
CA GLY A 215 -13.40 -14.32 -21.77
C GLY A 215 -12.16 -14.17 -20.89
N ALA A 216 -12.20 -13.24 -19.92
CA ALA A 216 -11.08 -12.91 -19.06
C ALA A 216 -10.68 -14.09 -18.14
N GLU A 217 -9.41 -14.48 -18.16
CA GLU A 217 -8.82 -15.38 -17.17
C GLU A 217 -8.57 -14.66 -15.84
N LYS A 218 -8.20 -13.38 -15.91
CA LYS A 218 -8.03 -12.52 -14.74
C LYS A 218 -8.63 -11.15 -14.98
N ILE A 219 -9.32 -10.66 -13.95
CA ILE A 219 -9.92 -9.34 -13.93
C ILE A 219 -9.30 -8.57 -12.77
N THR A 220 -8.79 -7.37 -13.05
CA THR A 220 -8.29 -6.46 -12.03
C THR A 220 -8.89 -5.08 -12.23
N VAL A 221 -9.59 -4.55 -11.23
CA VAL A 221 -10.05 -3.16 -11.22
C VAL A 221 -8.93 -2.28 -10.65
N LEU A 222 -8.61 -1.17 -11.30
CA LEU A 222 -7.56 -0.24 -10.91
C LEU A 222 -8.22 1.09 -10.53
N GLY A 223 -7.99 1.59 -9.32
CA GLY A 223 -8.37 2.93 -8.89
C GLY A 223 -7.21 3.90 -9.10
N THR A 224 -7.47 5.08 -9.66
CA THR A 224 -6.42 6.04 -10.06
C THR A 224 -6.63 7.43 -9.48
N THR A 225 -5.61 8.28 -9.59
CA THR A 225 -5.67 9.68 -9.16
C THR A 225 -6.46 10.60 -10.11
N SER A 226 -7.33 10.08 -10.98
CA SER A 226 -8.09 10.87 -11.95
C SER A 226 -9.54 11.05 -11.52
N ALA A 227 -10.01 12.29 -11.53
CA ALA A 227 -11.43 12.58 -11.35
C ALA A 227 -12.27 12.19 -12.58
N VAL A 228 -11.67 12.19 -13.77
CA VAL A 228 -12.37 11.91 -15.04
C VAL A 228 -12.41 10.40 -15.32
N MET A 229 -11.31 9.71 -15.04
CA MET A 229 -11.20 8.25 -15.23
C MET A 229 -10.72 7.61 -13.92
N PRO A 230 -11.55 7.62 -12.86
CA PRO A 230 -11.14 7.15 -11.54
C PRO A 230 -10.89 5.63 -11.50
N THR A 231 -11.44 4.87 -12.46
CA THR A 231 -11.35 3.41 -12.49
C THR A 231 -11.04 2.88 -13.88
N TYR A 232 -10.12 1.93 -13.96
CA TYR A 232 -9.85 1.10 -15.13
C TYR A 232 -10.12 -0.38 -14.80
N ILE A 233 -10.39 -1.18 -15.82
CA ILE A 233 -10.45 -2.64 -15.72
C ILE A 233 -9.33 -3.20 -16.58
N LYS A 234 -8.37 -3.86 -15.95
CA LYS A 234 -7.36 -4.67 -16.60
C LYS A 234 -7.91 -6.09 -16.77
N VAL A 235 -7.83 -6.59 -17.99
CA VAL A 235 -8.26 -7.93 -18.38
C VAL A 235 -7.05 -8.69 -18.91
N GLU A 236 -6.83 -9.90 -18.41
CA GLU A 236 -5.85 -10.84 -18.95
C GLU A 236 -6.59 -12.03 -19.56
N ALA A 237 -6.35 -12.32 -20.84
CA ALA A 237 -6.94 -13.45 -21.57
C ALA A 237 -5.96 -13.91 -22.66
N ASP A 238 -5.79 -15.23 -22.82
CA ASP A 238 -4.92 -15.82 -23.87
C ASP A 238 -3.49 -15.24 -23.89
N GLY A 239 -2.95 -14.94 -22.71
CA GLY A 239 -1.62 -14.31 -22.56
C GLY A 239 -1.54 -12.84 -22.98
N GLN A 240 -2.65 -12.22 -23.37
CA GLN A 240 -2.74 -10.79 -23.69
C GLN A 240 -3.28 -9.98 -22.50
N VAL A 241 -2.86 -8.72 -22.42
CA VAL A 241 -3.34 -7.75 -21.43
C VAL A 241 -4.08 -6.64 -22.16
N GLY A 242 -5.34 -6.43 -21.77
CA GLY A 242 -6.18 -5.33 -22.23
C GLY A 242 -6.57 -4.41 -21.07
N TYR A 243 -6.85 -3.16 -21.39
CA TYR A 243 -7.40 -2.20 -20.44
C TYR A 243 -8.69 -1.61 -20.99
N VAL A 244 -9.66 -1.42 -20.09
CA VAL A 244 -10.96 -0.86 -20.42
C VAL A 244 -11.31 0.22 -19.41
N THR A 245 -11.89 1.32 -19.88
CA THR A 245 -12.38 2.42 -19.04
C THR A 245 -13.82 2.75 -19.40
N ARG A 246 -14.53 3.40 -18.48
CA ARG A 246 -15.85 3.94 -18.78
C ARG A 246 -15.68 5.25 -19.54
N GLY A 247 -16.12 5.27 -20.81
CA GLY A 247 -16.13 6.45 -21.66
C GLY A 247 -17.23 7.45 -21.27
N ALA A 248 -17.22 8.62 -21.90
CA ALA A 248 -18.17 9.70 -21.63
C ALA A 248 -19.63 9.33 -21.95
N SER A 249 -19.81 8.39 -22.89
CA SER A 249 -21.11 7.79 -23.25
C SER A 249 -21.68 6.87 -22.15
N GLY A 250 -20.88 6.56 -21.13
CA GLY A 250 -21.21 5.60 -20.10
C GLY A 250 -20.90 4.15 -20.48
N ALA A 251 -20.53 3.87 -21.74
CA ALA A 251 -20.08 2.58 -22.23
C ALA A 251 -18.62 2.32 -21.85
N TYR A 252 -18.21 1.04 -21.85
CA TYR A 252 -16.82 0.66 -21.66
C TYR A 252 -16.06 0.66 -22.99
N GLU A 253 -14.90 1.32 -22.99
CA GLU A 253 -14.07 1.54 -24.16
C GLU A 253 -12.66 0.99 -23.89
N ALA A 254 -12.11 0.27 -24.87
CA ALA A 254 -10.75 -0.26 -24.79
C ALA A 254 -9.73 0.88 -24.88
N ILE A 255 -8.67 0.80 -24.08
CA ILE A 255 -7.54 1.72 -24.10
C ILE A 255 -6.23 0.93 -24.12
N GLN A 256 -5.16 1.58 -24.58
CA GLN A 256 -3.84 0.97 -24.63
C GLN A 256 -3.25 0.74 -23.23
N GLU A 257 -3.31 1.75 -22.36
CA GLU A 257 -2.80 1.67 -20.99
C GLU A 257 -3.40 2.77 -20.09
N PRO A 258 -3.40 2.59 -18.75
CA PRO A 258 -3.79 3.63 -17.81
C PRO A 258 -2.85 4.84 -17.88
N ARG A 259 -3.41 6.04 -18.03
CA ARG A 259 -2.63 7.29 -18.11
C ARG A 259 -2.29 7.91 -16.76
N TYR A 260 -2.97 7.46 -15.70
CA TYR A 260 -2.88 8.05 -14.37
C TYR A 260 -2.29 7.05 -13.38
N PRO A 261 -1.56 7.54 -12.35
CA PRO A 261 -1.05 6.71 -11.28
C PRO A 261 -2.16 5.86 -10.65
N VAL A 262 -1.90 4.56 -10.55
CA VAL A 262 -2.77 3.58 -9.89
C VAL A 262 -2.48 3.63 -8.39
N ILE A 263 -3.52 3.89 -7.59
CA ILE A 263 -3.45 4.00 -6.14
C ILE A 263 -4.19 2.87 -5.42
N MET A 264 -4.99 2.11 -6.15
CA MET A 264 -5.74 0.95 -5.66
C MET A 264 -5.80 -0.11 -6.76
N ARG A 265 -5.73 -1.38 -6.39
CA ARG A 265 -5.96 -2.53 -7.29
C ARG A 265 -6.94 -3.48 -6.59
N ALA A 266 -7.89 -4.04 -7.32
CA ALA A 266 -8.73 -5.12 -6.84
C ALA A 266 -8.70 -6.27 -7.83
N ARG A 267 -8.18 -7.43 -7.43
CA ARG A 267 -8.41 -8.66 -8.19
C ARG A 267 -9.83 -9.12 -7.94
N VAL A 268 -10.51 -9.49 -9.01
CA VAL A 268 -11.92 -9.88 -8.99
C VAL A 268 -12.06 -11.29 -9.54
N SER A 269 -12.80 -12.12 -8.81
CA SER A 269 -13.31 -13.41 -9.24
C SER A 269 -14.83 -13.33 -9.25
N LEU A 270 -15.46 -13.63 -10.39
CA LEU A 270 -16.91 -13.65 -10.50
C LEU A 270 -17.51 -14.99 -10.05
N GLN A 271 -16.76 -16.10 -10.17
CA GLN A 271 -17.16 -17.44 -9.73
C GLN A 271 -15.97 -18.25 -9.19
N PRO A 272 -15.95 -18.59 -7.89
CA PRO A 272 -16.81 -18.04 -6.83
C PRO A 272 -16.62 -16.52 -6.71
N ALA A 273 -17.67 -15.82 -6.29
CA ALA A 273 -17.60 -14.36 -6.12
C ALA A 273 -16.57 -14.00 -5.06
N GLY A 274 -15.60 -13.17 -5.42
CA GLY A 274 -14.51 -12.83 -4.53
C GLY A 274 -13.70 -11.64 -5.00
N VAL A 275 -13.14 -10.90 -4.05
CA VAL A 275 -12.37 -9.69 -4.28
C VAL A 275 -11.16 -9.65 -3.35
N ARG A 276 -10.05 -9.13 -3.86
CA ARG A 276 -8.84 -8.85 -3.07
C ARG A 276 -8.36 -7.46 -3.40
N VAL A 277 -8.38 -6.55 -2.43
CA VAL A 277 -7.92 -5.17 -2.58
C VAL A 277 -6.45 -5.04 -2.18
N PHE A 278 -5.73 -4.19 -2.91
CA PHE A 278 -4.32 -3.89 -2.71
C PHE A 278 -4.03 -2.40 -2.97
N TYR A 279 -3.09 -1.82 -2.24
CA TYR A 279 -2.70 -0.41 -2.34
C TYR A 279 -1.22 -0.31 -2.76
N PRO A 280 -0.94 -0.15 -4.06
CA PRO A 280 0.43 -0.15 -4.56
C PRO A 280 1.17 1.16 -4.27
N ALA A 281 2.50 1.11 -4.45
CA ALA A 281 3.34 2.29 -4.51
C ALA A 281 2.94 3.10 -5.74
N TRP A 282 2.99 4.42 -5.59
CA TRP A 282 2.67 5.30 -6.69
C TRP A 282 3.46 6.59 -6.59
N SER A 283 3.65 7.23 -7.74
CA SER A 283 4.24 8.56 -7.82
C SER A 283 3.49 9.42 -8.83
N ALA A 284 3.49 10.71 -8.58
CA ALA A 284 3.00 11.74 -9.48
C ALA A 284 3.96 12.92 -9.44
N LYS A 285 4.96 12.91 -10.33
CA LYS A 285 5.99 13.96 -10.39
C LYS A 285 5.42 15.37 -10.53
N VAL A 286 4.25 15.50 -11.16
CA VAL A 286 3.53 16.79 -11.27
C VAL A 286 3.16 17.41 -9.92
N LEU A 287 3.10 16.60 -8.85
CA LEU A 287 2.75 17.08 -7.51
C LEU A 287 3.94 17.63 -6.73
N THR A 288 5.18 17.53 -7.22
CA THR A 288 6.39 17.99 -6.51
C THR A 288 6.54 19.52 -6.54
N GLY A 289 5.95 20.19 -7.53
CA GLY A 289 5.86 21.65 -7.62
C GLY A 289 4.41 22.14 -7.55
N PRO A 290 4.17 23.46 -7.48
CA PRO A 290 2.83 24.00 -7.52
C PRO A 290 2.16 23.67 -8.86
N THR A 291 1.01 22.99 -8.82
CA THR A 291 0.23 22.67 -10.05
C THR A 291 -0.59 23.86 -10.56
N THR A 292 -0.68 24.92 -9.77
CA THR A 292 -1.35 26.17 -10.13
C THR A 292 -0.33 27.30 -10.06
N VAL A 293 0.15 27.77 -11.22
CA VAL A 293 0.88 29.04 -11.31
C VAL A 293 -0.12 30.07 -11.79
N ILE A 294 -0.58 30.95 -10.89
CA ILE A 294 -1.27 32.17 -11.29
C ILE A 294 -0.17 33.14 -11.68
N THR A 295 0.11 33.27 -12.97
CA THR A 295 0.93 34.38 -13.45
C THR A 295 0.04 35.61 -13.47
N GLU A 296 0.20 36.51 -12.50
CA GLU A 296 -0.32 37.87 -12.66
C GLU A 296 0.39 38.48 -13.86
N GLY A 297 -0.35 38.66 -14.96
CA GLY A 297 0.15 39.33 -16.14
C GLY A 297 0.49 40.76 -15.79
N GLY A 298 1.79 41.07 -15.73
CA GLY A 298 2.29 42.43 -15.73
C GLY A 298 1.80 43.15 -16.97
N ARG A 299 1.07 44.24 -16.77
CA ARG A 299 0.95 45.32 -17.75
C ARG A 299 2.06 46.32 -17.50
#